data_AF-A0A382VBV4-F1
#
_entry.id   AF-A0A382VBV4-F1
#
_cell.length_a   1.000
_cell.length_b   1.000
_cell.length_c   1.000
_cell.angle_alpha   90.00
_cell.angle_beta   90.00
_cell.angle_gamma   90.00
#
_symmetry.space_group_name_H-M   'P 1'
#
loop_
_entity.id
_entity.type
_entity.pdbx_description
1 polymer ?
#
loop_
_entity_poly.entity_id
_entity_poly.type
_entity_poly.pdbx_seq_one_letter_code
_entity_poly.pdbx_strand_id
1 'polypeptide(L)'
;AYAVDSTNDGKRDIWKNWPDVIGSIANYLVQHGWISGNPIVPPATLGSQWGGETPANTLTPEETVASLRRQGVVFSTKLSGDAKSQLITLMGDHGEEVWVAFHNFFVITRYNHSVMYALAVHQVGQKIAEEVKRGES
;
A
#
# COMPACT_ATOMS: atom_id res chain seq x y z
N ALA A 1 -15.48 16.02 3.60
CA ALA A 1 -14.41 16.86 4.19
C ALA A 1 -13.12 16.92 3.35
N TYR A 2 -12.93 16.07 2.34
CA TYR A 2 -11.62 15.95 1.65
C TYR A 2 -11.59 16.46 0.21
N ALA A 3 -12.74 16.84 -0.36
CA ALA A 3 -12.79 17.37 -1.72
C ALA A 3 -12.05 18.72 -1.80
N VAL A 4 -11.22 18.88 -2.84
CA VAL A 4 -10.44 20.10 -3.14
C VAL A 4 -10.76 20.61 -4.54
N ASP A 5 -10.66 21.93 -4.70
CA ASP A 5 -10.70 22.62 -5.98
C ASP A 5 -9.26 22.69 -6.48
N SER A 6 -8.91 21.88 -7.47
CA SER A 6 -7.56 21.80 -8.01
C SER A 6 -7.36 22.75 -9.19
N THR A 7 -8.44 23.27 -9.77
CA THR A 7 -8.42 24.18 -10.91
C THR A 7 -8.55 25.65 -10.51
N ASN A 8 -8.86 25.94 -9.24
CA ASN A 8 -9.19 27.26 -8.69
C ASN A 8 -10.37 27.93 -9.43
N ASP A 9 -11.34 27.15 -9.91
CA ASP A 9 -12.53 27.67 -10.58
C ASP A 9 -13.70 27.99 -9.61
N GLY A 10 -13.47 27.76 -8.31
CA GLY A 10 -14.42 27.97 -7.23
C GLY A 10 -15.32 26.77 -6.96
N LYS A 11 -15.16 25.65 -7.67
CA LYS A 11 -15.96 24.42 -7.50
C LYS A 11 -15.08 23.25 -7.11
N ARG A 12 -15.70 22.25 -6.49
CA ARG A 12 -15.07 20.97 -6.12
C ARG A 12 -15.83 19.85 -6.82
N ASP A 13 -15.63 19.72 -8.12
CA ASP A 13 -16.42 18.80 -8.96
C ASP A 13 -15.76 17.42 -9.04
N ILE A 14 -16.05 16.59 -8.03
CA ILE A 14 -15.57 15.20 -7.97
C ILE A 14 -16.31 14.23 -8.90
N TRP A 15 -17.17 14.73 -9.80
CA TRP A 15 -17.94 13.89 -10.72
C TRP A 15 -17.48 14.02 -12.17
N LYS A 16 -17.07 15.23 -12.57
CA LYS A 16 -16.76 15.54 -13.97
C LYS A 16 -15.40 16.21 -14.18
N ASN A 17 -14.78 16.72 -13.11
CA ASN A 17 -13.48 17.38 -13.18
C ASN A 17 -12.38 16.42 -12.66
N TRP A 18 -11.62 15.83 -13.58
CA TRP A 18 -10.55 14.89 -13.23
C TRP A 18 -9.44 15.50 -12.36
N PRO A 19 -8.96 16.73 -12.61
CA PRO A 19 -8.08 17.42 -11.66
C PRO A 19 -8.62 17.47 -10.23
N ASP A 20 -9.89 17.82 -10.03
CA ASP A 20 -10.52 17.84 -8.70
C ASP A 20 -10.63 16.45 -8.09
N VAL A 21 -10.97 15.43 -8.88
CA VAL A 21 -11.01 14.03 -8.44
C VAL A 21 -9.63 13.59 -7.93
N ILE A 22 -8.58 13.79 -8.73
CA ILE A 22 -7.21 13.39 -8.39
C ILE A 22 -6.72 14.15 -7.16
N GLY A 23 -6.91 15.47 -7.13
CA GLY A 23 -6.53 16.30 -5.98
C GLY A 23 -7.27 15.90 -4.71
N SER A 24 -8.54 15.53 -4.82
CA SER A 24 -9.35 15.10 -3.67
C SER A 24 -8.90 13.75 -3.12
N ILE A 25 -8.53 12.81 -3.99
CA ILE A 25 -7.94 11.51 -3.58
C ILE A 25 -6.59 11.74 -2.90
N ALA A 26 -5.72 12.58 -3.48
CA ALA A 26 -4.42 12.90 -2.89
C ALA A 26 -4.58 13.57 -1.51
N ASN A 27 -5.49 14.54 -1.39
CA ASN A 27 -5.79 15.19 -0.11
C ASN A 27 -6.34 14.18 0.90
N TYR A 28 -7.24 13.27 0.49
CA TYR A 28 -7.73 12.21 1.37
C TYR A 28 -6.58 11.38 1.94
N LEU A 29 -5.65 10.91 1.12
CA LEU A 29 -4.52 10.09 1.57
C LEU A 29 -3.59 10.88 2.51
N VAL A 30 -3.28 12.13 2.18
CA VAL A 30 -2.45 13.01 3.02
C VAL A 30 -3.09 13.26 4.39
N GLN A 31 -4.40 13.55 4.43
CA GLN A 31 -5.13 13.75 5.68
C GLN A 31 -5.20 12.48 6.54
N HIS A 32 -5.07 11.30 5.93
CA HIS A 32 -4.98 10.02 6.63
C HIS A 32 -3.53 9.57 6.90
N GLY A 33 -2.56 10.46 6.72
CA GLY A 33 -1.17 10.27 7.15
C GLY A 33 -0.27 9.62 6.11
N TRP A 34 -0.59 9.70 4.81
CA TRP A 34 0.33 9.26 3.76
C TRP A 34 1.72 9.89 3.90
N ILE A 35 2.77 9.07 3.80
CA ILE A 35 4.16 9.53 3.87
C ILE A 35 4.79 9.41 2.47
N SER A 36 5.08 10.54 1.84
CA SER A 36 5.67 10.54 0.51
C SER A 36 7.02 9.81 0.48
N GLY A 37 7.22 8.99 -0.55
CA GLY A 37 8.45 8.22 -0.74
C GLY A 37 8.63 7.01 0.17
N ASN A 38 7.72 6.74 1.11
CA ASN A 38 7.76 5.51 1.90
C ASN A 38 7.29 4.29 1.08
N PRO A 39 7.88 3.11 1.31
CA PRO A 39 7.40 1.88 0.69
C PRO A 39 5.97 1.58 1.17
N ILE A 40 5.21 0.88 0.33
CA ILE A 40 3.81 0.56 0.57
C ILE A 40 3.70 -0.91 0.99
N VAL A 41 3.97 -1.82 0.07
CA VAL A 41 3.83 -3.27 0.27
C VAL A 41 4.76 -4.05 -0.65
N PRO A 42 6.08 -4.17 -0.35
CA PRO A 42 6.97 -5.01 -1.14
C PRO A 42 6.60 -6.50 -1.08
N PRO A 43 6.89 -7.26 -2.16
CA PRO A 43 6.80 -8.71 -2.10
C PRO A 43 7.82 -9.27 -1.11
N ALA A 44 7.52 -10.43 -0.55
CA ALA A 44 8.33 -11.11 0.43
C ALA A 44 8.39 -12.61 0.18
N THR A 45 9.38 -13.26 0.78
CA THR A 45 9.50 -14.72 0.79
C THR A 45 9.68 -15.23 2.21
N LEU A 46 9.20 -16.44 2.47
CA LEU A 46 9.33 -17.12 3.76
C LEU A 46 10.60 -17.97 3.73
N GLY A 47 11.60 -17.60 4.52
CA GLY A 47 12.87 -18.33 4.63
C GLY A 47 12.76 -19.58 5.51
N SER A 48 13.84 -20.35 5.60
CA SER A 48 13.90 -21.61 6.37
C SER A 48 13.67 -21.45 7.88
N GLN A 49 13.81 -20.23 8.41
CA GLN A 49 13.53 -19.89 9.80
C GLN A 49 12.05 -19.58 10.07
N TRP A 50 11.24 -19.50 9.02
CA TRP A 50 9.80 -19.34 9.15
C TRP A 50 9.19 -20.63 9.70
N GLY A 51 8.86 -20.62 10.99
CA GLY A 51 8.25 -21.75 11.70
C GLY A 51 6.77 -21.57 12.01
N GLY A 52 6.16 -20.46 11.59
CA GLY A 52 4.77 -20.12 11.88
C GLY A 52 3.79 -20.56 10.80
N GLU A 53 2.51 -20.63 11.15
CA GLU A 53 1.45 -20.60 10.14
C GLU A 53 1.34 -19.21 9.53
N THR A 54 0.87 -19.15 8.28
CA THR A 54 0.52 -17.89 7.63
C THR A 54 -0.50 -17.14 8.50
N PRO A 55 -0.19 -15.93 9.01
CA PRO A 55 -1.12 -15.20 9.86
C PRO A 55 -2.35 -14.75 9.07
N ALA A 56 -3.49 -14.67 9.73
CA ALA A 56 -4.67 -14.04 9.15
C ALA A 56 -4.38 -12.58 8.82
N ASN A 57 -4.88 -12.10 7.68
CA ASN A 57 -4.72 -10.71 7.28
C ASN A 57 -5.43 -9.77 8.26
N THR A 58 -4.70 -8.79 8.79
CA THR A 58 -5.22 -7.75 9.67
C THR A 58 -5.17 -6.37 9.00
N LEU A 59 -6.02 -5.44 9.47
CA LEU A 59 -6.02 -4.04 9.01
C LEU A 59 -5.12 -3.13 9.86
N THR A 60 -4.41 -3.70 10.82
CA THR A 60 -3.52 -2.97 11.74
C THR A 60 -2.19 -3.70 11.84
N PRO A 61 -1.05 -3.00 11.74
CA PRO A 61 0.25 -3.64 11.85
C PRO A 61 0.55 -4.03 13.30
N GLU A 62 0.75 -5.32 13.53
CA GLU A 62 1.08 -5.87 14.85
C GLU A 62 2.57 -6.13 15.00
N GLU A 63 3.30 -6.18 13.89
CA GLU A 63 4.72 -6.53 13.82
C GLU A 63 5.61 -5.31 13.55
N THR A 64 6.93 -5.56 13.57
CA THR A 64 7.95 -4.62 13.09
C THR A 64 8.85 -5.25 12.05
N VAL A 65 9.56 -4.43 11.28
CA VAL A 65 10.53 -4.88 10.28
C VAL A 65 11.55 -5.86 10.91
N ALA A 66 12.07 -5.53 12.09
CA ALA A 66 13.02 -6.38 12.79
C ALA A 66 12.38 -7.68 13.29
N SER A 67 11.12 -7.63 13.73
CA SER A 67 10.39 -8.83 14.16
C SER A 67 10.17 -9.81 13.00
N LEU A 68 9.64 -9.33 11.88
CA LEU A 68 9.42 -10.16 10.68
C LEU A 68 10.72 -10.77 10.16
N ARG A 69 11.83 -10.00 10.15
CA ARG A 69 13.14 -10.52 9.78
C ARG A 69 13.64 -11.61 10.72
N ARG A 70 13.46 -11.47 12.04
CA ARG A 70 13.81 -12.51 13.02
C ARG A 70 12.97 -13.78 12.86
N GLN A 71 11.72 -13.63 12.40
CA GLN A 71 10.84 -14.75 12.06
C GLN A 71 11.21 -15.42 10.73
N GLY A 72 12.21 -14.91 10.00
CA GLY A 72 12.66 -15.49 8.74
C GLY A 72 11.95 -14.94 7.48
N VAL A 73 11.17 -13.87 7.60
CA VAL A 73 10.58 -13.20 6.43
C VAL A 73 11.64 -12.36 5.72
N VAL A 74 11.81 -12.58 4.43
CA VAL A 74 12.80 -11.90 3.59
C VAL A 74 12.09 -10.91 2.66
N PHE A 75 12.48 -9.64 2.74
CA PHE A 75 11.90 -8.54 1.94
C PHE A 75 12.85 -7.34 1.89
N SER A 76 12.72 -6.52 0.84
CA SER A 76 13.50 -5.30 0.67
C SER A 76 12.76 -4.10 1.26
N THR A 77 13.45 -3.30 2.09
CA THR A 77 12.93 -2.02 2.58
C THR A 77 14.07 -1.11 3.05
N LYS A 78 13.84 0.20 2.96
CA LYS A 78 14.70 1.25 3.54
C LYS A 78 14.28 1.69 4.95
N LEU A 79 13.17 1.15 5.46
CA LEU A 79 12.67 1.50 6.79
C LEU A 79 13.54 0.87 7.88
N SER A 80 13.57 1.51 9.05
CA SER A 80 14.29 1.01 10.24
C SER A 80 13.64 -0.26 10.79
N GLY A 81 14.36 -0.98 11.65
CA GLY A 81 13.87 -2.20 12.30
C GLY A 81 12.61 -2.00 13.15
N ASP A 82 12.42 -0.81 13.71
CA ASP A 82 11.27 -0.48 14.57
C ASP A 82 10.03 -0.07 13.79
N ALA A 83 10.15 0.13 12.48
CA ALA A 83 9.02 0.49 11.64
C ALA A 83 7.94 -0.58 11.70
N LYS A 84 6.70 -0.14 11.95
CA LYS A 84 5.51 -1.00 11.99
C LYS A 84 5.27 -1.65 10.64
N SER A 85 4.99 -2.93 10.67
CA SER A 85 4.76 -3.75 9.49
C SER A 85 3.79 -4.89 9.77
N GLN A 86 3.30 -5.52 8.71
CA GLN A 86 2.47 -6.71 8.80
C GLN A 86 2.80 -7.65 7.66
N LEU A 87 2.85 -8.95 7.95
CA LEU A 87 2.87 -9.98 6.91
C LEU A 87 1.46 -10.11 6.36
N ILE A 88 1.34 -9.99 5.03
CA ILE A 88 0.09 -10.14 4.30
C ILE A 88 0.23 -11.30 3.35
N THR A 89 -0.79 -12.14 3.31
CA THR A 89 -0.80 -13.31 2.44
C THR A 89 -2.10 -13.44 1.70
N LEU A 90 -2.03 -13.68 0.39
CA LEU A 90 -3.20 -13.83 -0.46
C LEU A 90 -2.96 -14.98 -1.45
N MET A 91 -4.05 -15.62 -1.86
CA MET A 91 -4.01 -16.61 -2.93
C MET A 91 -4.06 -15.90 -4.29
N GLY A 92 -2.97 -16.00 -5.03
CA GLY A 92 -2.88 -15.62 -6.44
C GLY A 92 -3.09 -16.81 -7.37
N ASP A 93 -3.00 -16.56 -8.67
CA ASP A 93 -3.20 -17.57 -9.72
C ASP A 93 -2.13 -18.69 -9.68
N HIS A 94 -0.97 -18.41 -9.09
CA HIS A 94 0.18 -19.32 -9.02
C HIS A 94 0.45 -19.85 -7.61
N GLY A 95 -0.50 -19.67 -6.69
CA GLY A 95 -0.37 -20.12 -5.32
C GLY A 95 -0.38 -18.97 -4.32
N GLU A 96 0.13 -19.25 -3.13
CA GLU A 96 0.18 -18.29 -2.04
C GLU A 96 1.26 -17.23 -2.31
N GLU A 97 0.86 -15.95 -2.30
CA GLU A 97 1.73 -14.80 -2.43
C GLU A 97 1.89 -14.09 -1.09
N VAL A 98 3.12 -13.73 -0.75
CA VAL A 98 3.46 -13.12 0.54
C VAL A 98 4.03 -11.72 0.34
N TRP A 99 3.58 -10.80 1.18
CA TRP A 99 3.87 -9.39 1.10
C TRP A 99 4.13 -8.82 2.50
N VAL A 100 4.89 -7.73 2.59
CA VAL A 100 5.05 -7.00 3.85
C VAL A 100 4.41 -5.62 3.72
N ALA A 101 3.27 -5.41 4.37
CA ALA A 101 2.57 -4.14 4.37
C ALA A 101 3.18 -3.15 5.38
N PHE A 102 3.35 -1.90 4.96
CA PHE A 102 3.79 -0.78 5.80
C PHE A 102 2.69 0.26 5.98
N HIS A 103 2.99 1.31 6.75
CA HIS A 103 2.08 2.43 7.05
C HIS A 103 1.25 2.89 5.84
N ASN A 104 1.88 3.19 4.70
CA ASN A 104 1.16 3.68 3.52
C ASN A 104 0.16 2.66 2.94
N PHE A 105 0.39 1.35 3.12
CA PHE A 105 -0.61 0.33 2.75
C PHE A 105 -1.87 0.47 3.61
N PHE A 106 -1.71 0.67 4.92
CA PHE A 106 -2.82 0.90 5.84
C PHE A 106 -3.51 2.25 5.65
N VAL A 107 -2.82 3.24 5.06
CA VAL A 107 -3.49 4.48 4.61
C VAL A 107 -4.45 4.20 3.46
N ILE A 108 -4.10 3.31 2.52
CA ILE A 108 -4.99 2.91 1.42
C ILE A 108 -6.24 2.19 1.95
N THR A 109 -6.08 1.33 2.98
CA THR A 109 -7.22 0.62 3.58
C THR A 109 -8.21 1.55 4.29
N ARG A 110 -7.87 2.82 4.53
CA ARG A 110 -8.84 3.82 5.04
C ARG A 110 -9.92 4.14 4.02
N TYR A 111 -9.60 4.08 2.73
CA TYR A 111 -10.56 4.32 1.66
C TYR A 111 -11.58 3.17 1.58
N ASN A 112 -11.10 1.93 1.75
CA ASN A 112 -11.92 0.73 1.90
C ASN A 112 -11.18 -0.28 2.79
N HIS A 113 -11.83 -0.70 3.88
CA HIS A 113 -11.30 -1.57 4.94
C HIS A 113 -11.07 -3.02 4.47
N SER A 114 -10.24 -3.21 3.44
CA SER A 114 -9.94 -4.51 2.84
C SER A 114 -8.48 -4.57 2.37
N VAL A 115 -7.78 -5.61 2.82
CA VAL A 115 -6.40 -5.90 2.40
C VAL A 115 -6.34 -6.21 0.90
N MET A 116 -7.28 -7.01 0.39
CA MET A 116 -7.38 -7.33 -1.03
C MET A 116 -7.60 -6.08 -1.88
N TYR A 117 -8.48 -5.17 -1.43
CA TYR A 117 -8.70 -3.90 -2.11
C TYR A 117 -7.41 -3.07 -2.17
N ALA A 118 -6.73 -2.90 -1.03
CA ALA A 118 -5.52 -2.07 -0.97
C ALA A 118 -4.38 -2.65 -1.82
N LEU A 119 -4.22 -3.98 -1.86
CA LEU A 119 -3.23 -4.61 -2.72
C LEU A 119 -3.59 -4.46 -4.20
N ALA A 120 -4.86 -4.67 -4.57
CA ALA A 120 -5.30 -4.50 -5.95
C ALA A 120 -5.08 -3.07 -6.46
N VAL A 121 -5.44 -2.06 -5.66
CA VAL A 121 -5.17 -0.64 -5.97
C VAL A 121 -3.68 -0.39 -6.16
N HIS A 122 -2.84 -0.93 -5.27
CA HIS A 122 -1.39 -0.79 -5.37
C HIS A 122 -0.84 -1.44 -6.65
N GLN A 123 -1.22 -2.68 -6.95
CA GLN A 123 -0.76 -3.42 -8.12
C GLN A 123 -1.20 -2.77 -9.44
N VAL A 124 -2.46 -2.34 -9.54
CA VAL A 124 -2.96 -1.61 -10.71
C VAL A 124 -2.19 -0.30 -10.89
N GLY A 125 -1.96 0.45 -9.80
CA GLY A 125 -1.17 1.68 -9.84
C GLY A 125 0.27 1.46 -10.32
N GLN A 126 0.94 0.38 -9.87
CA GLN A 126 2.27 0.03 -10.36
C GLN A 126 2.25 -0.32 -11.86
N LYS A 127 1.31 -1.15 -12.32
CA LYS A 127 1.19 -1.55 -13.73
C LYS A 127 0.98 -0.34 -14.65
N ILE A 128 0.10 0.59 -14.27
CA ILE A 128 -0.12 1.83 -15.02
C ILE A 128 1.16 2.66 -15.06
N ALA A 129 1.85 2.83 -13.92
CA ALA A 129 3.10 3.61 -13.87
C ALA A 129 4.21 3.00 -14.74
N GLU A 130 4.29 1.67 -14.81
CA GLU A 130 5.22 0.94 -15.69
C GLU A 130 4.86 1.10 -17.17
N GLU A 131 3.56 1.08 -17.53
CA GLU A 131 3.10 1.34 -18.89
C GLU A 131 3.41 2.76 -19.35
N VAL A 132 3.15 3.76 -18.51
CA VAL A 132 3.46 5.17 -18.81
C VAL A 132 4.96 5.34 -19.07
N LYS A 133 5.83 4.83 -18.18
CA LYS A 133 7.29 4.91 -18.35
C LYS A 133 7.78 4.24 -19.63
N ARG A 134 7.18 3.12 -20.04
CA ARG A 134 7.53 2.42 -21.28
C ARG A 134 7.12 3.20 -22.53
N GLY A 135 6.01 3.93 -22.48
CA GLY A 135 5.55 4.77 -23.60
C GLY A 135 6.34 6.07 -23.76
N GLU A 136 7.01 6.52 -22.70
CA GLU A 136 7.89 7.70 -22.69
C GLU A 136 9.36 7.38 -23.11
N SER A 137 9.70 6.09 -23.24
CA SER A 137 11.04 5.59 -23.62
C SER A 137 11.11 5.22 -25.10
#